data_AF-A0A8J8IYH8-F1
#
_entry.id   AF-A0A8J8IYH8-F1
#
_cell.length_a   1.000
_cell.length_b   1.000
_cell.length_c   1.000
_cell.angle_alpha   90.00
_cell.angle_beta   90.00
_cell.angle_gamma   90.00
#
_symmetry.space_group_name_H-M   'P 1'
#
loop_
_entity.id
_entity.type
_entity.pdbx_description
1 polymer ?
#
loop_
_entity_poly.entity_id
_entity_poly.type
_entity_poly.pdbx_seq_one_letter_code
_entity_poly.pdbx_strand_id
1 'polypeptide(L)'
;MEGWRERLKEEGILEVGEFIIEVSIDSECPCKDDVVYPAVLIYDTKNEDFYYLDEPFEPVNNFKEALEQVFNWFERYKNGERPLMKRSPKKAAPEDVVQRFLNAMKSLE
;
A
#
# COMPACT_ATOMS: atom_id res chain seq x y z
N MET A 1 17.60 -11.99 7.35
CA MET A 1 16.75 -11.43 6.29
C MET A 1 15.84 -10.45 7.00
N GLU A 2 15.91 -9.17 6.64
CA GLU A 2 14.93 -8.20 7.13
C GLU A 2 13.58 -8.55 6.51
N GLY A 3 12.53 -8.59 7.34
CA GLY A 3 11.18 -8.88 6.87
C GLY A 3 10.63 -7.72 6.05
N TRP A 4 9.56 -7.97 5.29
CA TRP A 4 8.91 -6.94 4.46
C TRP A 4 8.56 -5.64 5.21
N ARG A 5 8.28 -5.71 6.52
CA ARG A 5 7.98 -4.54 7.36
C ARG A 5 9.21 -3.65 7.55
N GLU A 6 10.38 -4.23 7.79
CA GLU A 6 11.63 -3.49 7.94
C GLU A 6 12.02 -2.81 6.62
N ARG A 7 11.86 -3.52 5.49
CA ARG A 7 12.12 -2.94 4.16
C ARG A 7 11.23 -1.73 3.87
N LEU A 8 9.92 -1.82 4.16
CA LEU A 8 9.02 -0.68 4.03
C LEU A 8 9.34 0.48 4.97
N LYS A 9 9.85 0.22 6.19
CA LYS A 9 10.27 1.29 7.12
C LYS A 9 11.47 2.06 6.60
N GLU A 10 12.42 1.37 5.97
CA GLU A 10 13.69 1.96 5.53
C GLU A 10 13.59 2.60 4.15
N GLU A 11 12.94 1.91 3.20
CA GLU A 11 12.93 2.31 1.79
C GLU A 11 11.62 2.99 1.39
N GLY A 12 10.53 2.80 2.12
CA GLY A 12 9.18 3.23 1.71
C GLY A 12 8.65 2.48 0.49
N ILE A 13 9.41 1.51 -0.03
CA ILE A 13 9.10 0.75 -1.25
C ILE A 13 9.17 -0.74 -0.91
N LEU A 14 8.30 -1.52 -1.55
CA LEU A 14 8.26 -2.97 -1.45
C LEU A 14 8.01 -3.58 -2.81
N GLU A 15 8.94 -4.40 -3.27
CA GLU A 15 8.78 -5.22 -4.46
C GLU A 15 8.22 -6.59 -4.07
N VAL A 16 7.09 -6.97 -4.67
CA VAL A 16 6.43 -8.26 -4.41
C VAL A 16 5.80 -8.83 -5.67
N GLY A 17 6.35 -9.95 -6.15
CA GLY A 17 5.92 -10.57 -7.40
C GLY A 17 6.08 -9.62 -8.60
N GLU A 18 5.00 -9.35 -9.32
CA GLU A 18 4.95 -8.43 -10.47
C GLU A 18 4.57 -7.00 -10.05
N PHE A 19 4.62 -6.67 -8.75
CA PHE A 19 4.20 -5.37 -8.22
C PHE A 19 5.33 -4.65 -7.50
N ILE A 20 5.38 -3.32 -7.69
CA ILE A 20 6.16 -2.40 -6.87
C ILE A 20 5.16 -1.57 -6.08
N ILE A 21 5.28 -1.58 -4.77
CA ILE A 21 4.40 -0.89 -3.84
C ILE A 21 5.20 0.25 -3.22
N GLU A 22 4.70 1.48 -3.33
CA GLU A 22 5.27 2.65 -2.68
C GLU A 22 4.29 3.13 -1.60
N VAL A 23 4.82 3.37 -0.41
CA VAL A 23 4.10 3.96 0.72
C VAL A 23 4.64 5.37 0.93
N SER A 24 3.80 6.35 0.68
CA SER A 24 4.11 7.76 0.92
C SER A 24 3.14 8.32 1.94
N ILE A 25 3.48 9.49 2.48
CA ILE A 25 2.59 10.25 3.33
C ILE A 25 2.19 11.50 2.61
N ASP A 26 0.90 11.64 2.41
CA ASP A 26 0.35 12.88 1.90
C ASP A 26 0.39 13.91 3.03
N SER A 27 1.38 14.80 2.99
CA SER A 27 1.43 15.98 3.86
C SER A 27 1.87 17.18 3.02
N GLU A 28 0.98 18.16 2.82
CA GLU A 28 1.35 19.37 2.08
C GLU A 28 2.36 20.25 2.84
N CYS A 29 2.45 20.15 4.17
CA CYS A 29 3.54 20.65 5.02
C CYS A 29 3.17 20.29 6.45
N PRO A 30 3.86 19.39 7.18
CA PRO A 30 3.38 18.95 8.49
C PRO A 30 3.57 20.09 9.51
N CYS A 31 2.53 20.89 9.74
CA CYS A 31 2.43 21.71 10.92
C CYS A 31 2.24 20.81 12.15
N LYS A 32 2.50 21.36 13.33
CA LYS A 32 2.51 20.62 14.61
C LYS A 32 1.19 19.91 14.95
N ASP A 33 0.11 20.22 14.23
CA ASP A 33 -1.25 19.72 14.43
C ASP A 33 -1.87 19.14 13.14
N ASP A 34 -1.07 18.88 12.09
CA ASP A 34 -1.60 18.35 10.83
C ASP A 34 -1.80 16.84 10.90
N VAL A 35 -3.01 16.43 10.55
CA VAL A 35 -3.35 15.03 10.33
C VAL A 35 -2.82 14.56 8.99
N VAL A 36 -2.15 13.42 8.99
CA VAL A 36 -1.61 12.82 7.78
C VAL A 36 -2.32 11.51 7.47
N TYR A 37 -2.38 11.18 6.18
CA TYR A 37 -2.92 9.92 5.69
C TYR A 37 -1.82 9.15 4.95
N PRO A 38 -1.69 7.84 5.16
CA PRO A 38 -0.86 7.03 4.28
C PRO A 38 -1.47 7.01 2.87
N ALA A 39 -0.62 7.15 1.86
CA ALA A 39 -0.94 6.88 0.48
C ALA A 39 -0.17 5.64 0.04
N VAL A 40 -0.85 4.69 -0.59
CA VAL A 40 -0.22 3.48 -1.13
C VAL A 40 -0.42 3.43 -2.63
N LEU A 41 0.67 3.63 -3.37
CA LEU A 41 0.72 3.50 -4.82
C LEU A 41 1.24 2.10 -5.18
N ILE A 42 0.65 1.50 -6.21
CA ILE A 42 0.98 0.16 -6.68
C ILE A 42 1.23 0.24 -8.18
N TYR A 43 2.43 -0.11 -8.59
CA TYR A 43 2.80 -0.25 -9.99
C TYR A 43 2.74 -1.72 -10.40
N ASP A 44 1.89 -2.05 -11.37
CA ASP A 44 1.78 -3.37 -11.97
C ASP A 44 2.76 -3.48 -13.14
N THR A 45 3.94 -4.04 -12.88
CA THR A 45 5.04 -4.12 -13.86
C THR A 45 4.67 -4.94 -15.10
N LYS A 46 3.69 -5.85 -14.99
CA LYS A 46 3.25 -6.69 -16.11
C LYS A 46 2.43 -5.93 -17.14
N ASN A 47 1.52 -5.08 -16.65
CA ASN A 47 0.60 -4.32 -17.49
C ASN A 47 1.05 -2.87 -17.69
N GLU A 48 2.13 -2.46 -17.02
CA GLU A 48 2.67 -1.09 -17.02
C GLU A 48 1.61 -0.05 -16.64
N ASP A 49 0.79 -0.37 -15.62
CA ASP A 49 -0.31 0.49 -15.15
C ASP A 49 -0.19 0.78 -13.64
N PHE A 50 -0.77 1.90 -13.22
CA PHE A 50 -0.73 2.38 -11.84
C PHE A 50 -2.09 2.23 -11.14
N TYR A 51 -2.01 1.75 -9.92
CA TYR A 51 -3.12 1.58 -9.01
C TYR A 51 -2.81 2.22 -7.66
N TYR A 52 -3.82 2.39 -6.83
CA TYR A 52 -3.66 2.84 -5.45
C TYR A 52 -4.66 2.10 -4.55
N LEU A 53 -4.34 2.02 -3.25
CA LEU A 53 -5.27 1.50 -2.25
C LEU A 53 -6.18 2.62 -1.76
N ASP A 54 -7.49 2.41 -1.88
CA ASP A 54 -8.54 3.32 -1.41
C ASP A 54 -9.19 2.78 -0.14
N GLU A 55 -8.36 2.28 0.77
CA GLU A 55 -8.81 1.77 2.06
C GLU A 55 -9.20 2.92 3.00
N PRO A 56 -10.12 2.67 3.96
CA PRO A 56 -10.48 3.66 4.98
C PRO A 56 -9.34 3.83 6.00
N PHE A 57 -8.29 4.52 5.61
CA PHE A 57 -7.21 4.92 6.51
C PHE A 57 -7.69 6.03 7.44
N GLU A 58 -7.36 5.89 8.72
CA GLU A 58 -7.65 6.89 9.73
C GLU A 58 -6.57 7.99 9.73
N PRO A 59 -6.92 9.24 10.06
CA PRO A 59 -5.94 10.30 10.24
C PRO A 59 -4.99 9.99 11.39
N VAL A 60 -3.69 10.21 11.19
CA VAL A 60 -2.65 9.99 12.20
C VAL A 60 -1.70 11.17 12.31
N ASN A 61 -0.83 11.19 13.32
CA ASN A 61 0.00 12.36 13.64
C ASN A 61 1.48 12.22 13.21
N ASN A 62 1.88 11.06 12.70
CA ASN A 62 3.27 10.80 12.31
C ASN A 62 3.40 9.64 11.32
N PHE A 63 4.60 9.53 10.73
CA PHE A 63 4.89 8.51 9.71
C PHE A 63 4.80 7.08 10.23
N LYS A 64 5.23 6.86 11.47
CA LYS A 64 5.21 5.53 12.08
C LYS A 64 3.78 5.01 12.21
N GLU A 65 2.85 5.82 12.70
CA GLU A 65 1.44 5.45 12.81
C GLU A 65 0.78 5.19 11.45
N ALA A 66 1.12 6.00 10.44
CA ALA A 66 0.61 5.80 9.07
C ALA A 66 1.07 4.46 8.50
N LEU A 67 2.35 4.13 8.70
CA LEU A 67 2.93 2.89 8.23
C LEU A 67 2.35 1.65 8.94
N GLU A 68 2.08 1.73 10.25
CA GLU A 68 1.42 0.65 10.99
C GLU A 68 0.01 0.36 10.44
N GLN A 69 -0.74 1.38 9.99
CA GLN A 69 -2.01 1.13 9.31
C GLN A 69 -1.84 0.36 8.00
N VAL A 70 -0.85 0.73 7.19
CA VAL A 70 -0.53 0.01 5.94
C VAL A 70 -0.15 -1.43 6.24
N PHE A 71 0.63 -1.67 7.30
CA PHE A 71 1.00 -3.02 7.70
C PHE A 71 -0.20 -3.87 8.08
N ASN A 72 -1.15 -3.30 8.83
CA ASN A 72 -2.36 -4.01 9.22
C ASN A 72 -3.19 -4.41 7.99
N TRP A 73 -3.29 -3.55 6.98
CA TRP A 73 -3.94 -3.90 5.72
C TRP A 73 -3.19 -4.99 4.95
N PHE A 74 -1.86 -4.94 4.90
CA PHE A 74 -1.08 -5.96 4.20
C PHE A 74 -1.20 -7.33 4.86
N GLU A 75 -1.26 -7.39 6.19
CA GLU A 75 -1.56 -8.64 6.91
C GLU A 75 -2.95 -9.18 6.59
N ARG A 76 -3.95 -8.30 6.44
CA ARG A 76 -5.30 -8.71 6.02
C ARG A 76 -5.28 -9.30 4.61
N TYR A 77 -4.53 -8.69 3.69
CA TYR A 77 -4.36 -9.21 2.32
C TYR A 77 -3.62 -10.55 2.28
N LYS A 78 -2.59 -10.71 3.12
CA LYS A 78 -1.92 -12.01 3.33
C LYS A 78 -2.90 -13.09 3.77
N ASN A 79 -3.88 -12.73 4.60
CA ASN A 79 -4.95 -13.63 5.05
C ASN A 79 -6.10 -13.78 4.04
N GLY A 80 -5.99 -13.18 2.86
CA GLY A 80 -6.96 -13.34 1.77
C GLY A 80 -8.09 -12.31 1.75
N GLU A 81 -8.04 -11.29 2.60
CA GLU A 81 -8.97 -10.17 2.51
C GLU A 81 -8.71 -9.37 1.24
N ARG A 82 -9.78 -9.02 0.52
CA ARG A 82 -9.71 -8.39 -0.79
C ARG A 82 -9.40 -6.88 -0.66
N PRO A 83 -8.39 -6.34 -1.37
CA PRO A 83 -8.08 -4.91 -1.31
C PRO A 83 -9.08 -4.07 -2.12
N LEU A 84 -9.33 -2.85 -1.63
CA LEU A 84 -9.99 -1.75 -2.33
C LEU A 84 -9.01 -1.07 -3.29
N MET A 85 -8.55 -1.81 -4.29
CA MET A 85 -7.60 -1.31 -5.29
C MET A 85 -8.32 -0.54 -6.42
N LYS A 86 -7.83 0.66 -6.72
CA LYS A 86 -8.39 1.55 -7.75
C LYS A 86 -7.31 2.11 -8.67
N ARG A 87 -7.74 2.64 -9.81
CA ARG A 87 -6.94 3.44 -10.74
C ARG A 87 -7.63 4.75 -11.06
N SER A 88 -6.87 5.77 -11.44
CA SER A 88 -7.43 7.08 -11.80
C SER A 88 -8.21 7.03 -13.12
N PRO A 89 -9.37 7.70 -13.26
CA PRO A 89 -10.13 8.40 -12.21
C PRO A 89 -11.07 7.43 -11.44
N LYS A 90 -10.70 7.09 -10.20
CA LYS A 90 -11.48 6.31 -9.20
C LYS A 90 -12.20 5.05 -9.71
N LYS A 91 -11.68 4.39 -10.73
CA LYS A 91 -12.21 3.11 -11.24
C LYS A 91 -11.62 1.96 -10.45
N ALA A 92 -12.43 0.94 -10.15
CA ALA A 92 -11.90 -0.30 -9.59
C ALA A 92 -10.82 -0.88 -10.52
N ALA A 93 -9.78 -1.46 -9.92
CA ALA A 93 -8.79 -2.23 -10.66
C ALA A 93 -9.46 -3.46 -11.32
N PRO A 94 -8.97 -3.93 -12.48
CA PRO A 94 -9.43 -5.17 -13.08
C PRO A 94 -9.28 -6.36 -12.12
N GLU A 95 -10.21 -7.31 -12.18
CA GLU A 95 -10.26 -8.46 -11.26
C GLU A 95 -8.98 -9.29 -11.29
N ASP A 96 -8.42 -9.50 -12.48
CA ASP A 96 -7.19 -10.27 -12.66
C ASP A 96 -5.99 -9.61 -11.98
N VAL A 97 -5.93 -8.27 -11.96
CA VAL A 97 -4.89 -7.51 -11.27
C VAL A 97 -5.04 -7.68 -9.76
N VAL A 98 -6.26 -7.51 -9.23
CA VAL A 98 -6.55 -7.69 -7.80
C VAL A 98 -6.17 -9.10 -7.33
N GLN A 99 -6.51 -10.12 -8.13
CA GLN A 99 -6.22 -11.51 -7.78
C GLN A 99 -4.71 -11.81 -7.83
N ARG A 100 -3.99 -11.29 -8.82
CA ARG A 100 -2.52 -11.40 -8.87
C ARG A 100 -1.87 -10.70 -7.69
N PHE A 101 -2.31 -9.49 -7.35
CA PHE A 101 -1.82 -8.75 -6.20
C PHE A 101 -2.02 -9.54 -4.91
N LEU A 102 -3.23 -10.05 -4.65
CA LEU A 102 -3.51 -10.90 -3.49
C LEU A 102 -2.60 -12.13 -3.40
N ASN A 103 -2.33 -12.78 -4.53
CA ASN A 103 -1.43 -13.93 -4.57
C ASN A 103 0.02 -13.51 -4.28
N ALA A 104 0.47 -12.36 -4.78
CA ALA A 104 1.78 -11.81 -4.48
C ALA A 104 1.89 -11.47 -2.97
N MET A 105 0.89 -10.83 -2.38
CA MET A 105 0.88 -10.49 -0.96
C MET A 105 1.05 -11.71 -0.05
N LYS A 106 0.43 -12.85 -0.39
CA LYS A 106 0.59 -14.12 0.37
C LYS A 106 2.03 -14.63 0.44
N SER A 107 2.90 -14.22 -0.49
CA SER A 107 4.32 -14.58 -0.49
C SER A 107 5.22 -13.62 0.29
N LEU A 108 4.66 -12.60 0.97
CA LEU A 108 5.44 -11.68 1.79
C LEU A 108 5.98 -12.38 3.04
N GLU A 109 7.31 -12.53 3.10
CA GLU A 109 8.07 -13.04 4.26
C GLU A 109 8.55 -11.91 5.18
#